data_AF-A0A154R500-F1
#
_entry.id   AF-A0A154R500-F1
#
_cell.length_a   1.000
_cell.length_b   1.000
_cell.length_c   1.000
_cell.angle_alpha   90.00
_cell.angle_beta   90.00
_cell.angle_gamma   90.00
#
_symmetry.space_group_name_H-M   'P 1'
#
loop_
_entity.id
_entity.type
_entity.pdbx_description
1 polymer ?
#
loop_
_entity_poly.entity_id
_entity_poly.type
_entity_poly.pdbx_seq_one_letter_code
_entity_poly.pdbx_strand_id
1 'polypeptide(L)'
;MVAPDYPNPDVLLVPGLLRTGASMDALADAVMARGHRTGRIAYSRHEAVAVIEARVQKVIREASRPIVLIGHGYGGVLAVSACRHPSVTQRVRGIVCLGAPLRGSAQARRVSEYRAGRAFLGAAAERLCEGLSFPRVPAHIAMIAGERPHAAGRLVGTLEGRNDGIVGVDETAWPGLTEHIRLPVTHKGLLTDRRVLAHVQAYLVTGSLLGDAGVAARAA
;
A
#
# COMPACT_ATOMS: atom_id res chain seq x y z
N MET A 1 7.75 -28.94 -1.03
CA MET A 1 8.51 -28.25 -2.09
C MET A 1 8.89 -26.89 -1.55
N VAL A 2 10.15 -26.68 -1.18
CA VAL A 2 10.65 -25.37 -0.72
C VAL A 2 10.78 -24.50 -1.97
N ALA A 3 10.15 -23.32 -1.98
CA ALA A 3 10.28 -22.39 -3.10
C ALA A 3 11.76 -22.06 -3.31
N PRO A 4 12.25 -21.92 -4.56
CA PRO A 4 13.65 -21.58 -4.79
C PRO A 4 14.01 -20.31 -4.04
N ASP A 5 15.18 -20.29 -3.40
CA ASP A 5 15.66 -19.12 -2.68
C ASP A 5 16.04 -18.04 -3.71
N TYR A 6 15.12 -17.11 -3.95
CA TYR A 6 15.37 -15.95 -4.79
C TYR A 6 15.87 -14.83 -3.88
N PRO A 7 17.18 -14.49 -3.92
CA PRO A 7 17.73 -13.47 -3.03
C PRO A 7 17.05 -12.12 -3.23
N ASN A 8 16.60 -11.82 -4.46
CA ASN A 8 15.89 -10.59 -4.79
C ASN A 8 14.53 -10.91 -5.46
N PRO A 9 13.38 -10.78 -4.77
CA PRO A 9 12.08 -10.82 -5.43
C PRO A 9 11.93 -9.65 -6.42
N ASP A 10 11.06 -9.84 -7.42
CA ASP A 10 10.56 -8.73 -8.23
C ASP A 10 9.61 -7.88 -7.37
N VAL A 11 9.51 -6.58 -7.67
CA VAL A 11 8.68 -5.64 -6.90
C VAL A 11 7.68 -4.94 -7.80
N LEU A 12 6.39 -5.04 -7.49
CA LEU A 12 5.36 -4.29 -8.18
C LEU A 12 4.87 -3.13 -7.30
N LEU A 13 5.07 -1.91 -7.79
CA LEU A 13 4.57 -0.70 -7.15
C LEU A 13 3.14 -0.41 -7.66
N VAL A 14 2.21 -0.26 -6.73
CA VAL A 14 0.81 0.07 -7.02
C VAL A 14 0.54 1.46 -6.44
N PRO A 15 0.43 2.50 -7.28
CA PRO A 15 0.25 3.87 -6.82
C PRO A 15 -1.14 4.08 -6.20
N GLY A 16 -1.27 5.12 -5.38
CA GLY A 16 -2.55 5.57 -4.85
C GLY A 16 -3.43 6.26 -5.91
N LEU A 17 -4.69 6.48 -5.55
CA LEU A 17 -5.67 7.13 -6.42
C LEU A 17 -5.17 8.51 -6.87
N LEU A 18 -5.38 8.85 -8.15
CA LEU A 18 -4.97 10.12 -8.78
C LEU A 18 -3.46 10.39 -8.77
N ARG A 19 -2.62 9.39 -8.47
CA ARG A 19 -1.16 9.54 -8.53
C ARG A 19 -0.59 9.02 -9.84
N THR A 20 0.43 9.70 -10.32
CA THR A 20 1.25 9.26 -11.46
C THR A 20 2.34 8.30 -11.00
N GLY A 21 2.94 7.57 -11.95
CA GLY A 21 4.10 6.71 -11.66
C GLY A 21 5.25 7.45 -10.97
N ALA A 22 5.45 8.74 -11.28
CA ALA A 22 6.51 9.57 -10.68
C ALA A 22 6.37 9.75 -9.17
N SER A 23 5.15 9.64 -8.62
CA SER A 23 4.96 9.68 -7.17
C SER A 23 5.71 8.54 -6.45
N MET A 24 5.96 7.43 -7.14
CA MET A 24 6.59 6.24 -6.60
C MET A 24 8.11 6.20 -6.86
N ASP A 25 8.72 7.26 -7.39
CA ASP A 25 10.13 7.26 -7.80
C ASP A 25 11.08 6.98 -6.63
N ALA A 26 10.90 7.65 -5.48
CA ALA A 26 11.74 7.42 -4.31
C ALA A 26 11.67 5.95 -3.80
N LEU A 27 10.49 5.31 -3.87
CA LEU A 27 10.35 3.89 -3.57
C LEU A 27 11.06 3.03 -4.61
N ALA A 28 10.87 3.32 -5.89
CA ALA A 28 11.51 2.58 -6.97
C ALA A 28 13.04 2.65 -6.84
N ASP A 29 13.60 3.83 -6.60
CA ASP A 29 15.03 4.04 -6.43
C ASP A 29 15.56 3.26 -5.22
N ALA A 30 14.86 3.33 -4.08
CA ALA A 30 15.23 2.59 -2.88
C ALA A 30 15.21 1.07 -3.09
N VAL A 31 14.26 0.57 -3.87
CA VAL A 31 14.13 -0.85 -4.21
C VAL A 31 15.22 -1.28 -5.20
N MET A 32 15.45 -0.51 -6.25
CA MET A 32 16.48 -0.78 -7.26
C MET A 32 17.89 -0.70 -6.68
N ALA A 33 18.13 0.20 -5.73
CA ALA A 33 19.42 0.32 -5.02
C ALA A 33 19.80 -0.96 -4.24
N ARG A 34 18.85 -1.88 -4.00
CA ARG A 34 19.13 -3.20 -3.41
C ARG A 34 19.08 -4.35 -4.42
N GLY A 35 19.07 -4.04 -5.71
CA GLY A 35 19.16 -5.02 -6.79
C GLY A 35 17.84 -5.73 -7.11
N HIS A 36 16.69 -5.19 -6.68
CA HIS A 36 15.38 -5.70 -7.07
C HIS A 36 14.94 -5.09 -8.40
N ARG A 37 14.31 -5.91 -9.27
CA ARG A 37 13.63 -5.38 -10.46
C ARG A 37 12.28 -4.81 -10.02
N THR A 38 11.94 -3.64 -10.53
CA THR A 38 10.69 -2.97 -10.19
C THR A 38 9.81 -2.73 -11.41
N GLY A 39 8.53 -3.05 -11.29
CA GLY A 39 7.48 -2.68 -12.22
C GLY A 39 6.48 -1.75 -11.54
N ARG A 40 5.67 -1.05 -12.33
CA ARG A 40 4.62 -0.14 -11.82
C ARG A 40 3.31 -0.43 -12.53
N ILE A 41 2.22 -0.40 -11.77
CA ILE A 41 0.88 -0.37 -12.36
C ILE A 41 0.48 1.07 -12.65
N ALA A 42 0.01 1.32 -13.88
CA ALA A 42 -0.71 2.53 -14.22
C ALA A 42 -2.20 2.23 -14.32
N TYR A 43 -3.02 3.14 -13.82
CA TYR A 43 -4.48 3.10 -13.96
C TYR A 43 -5.05 4.53 -13.86
N SER A 44 -6.26 4.71 -14.37
CA SER A 44 -7.03 5.95 -14.17
C SER A 44 -8.13 5.73 -13.14
N ARG A 45 -8.60 6.81 -12.50
CA ARG A 45 -9.74 6.74 -11.57
C ARG A 45 -11.07 6.32 -12.23
N HIS A 46 -11.14 6.35 -13.56
CA HIS A 46 -12.32 5.97 -14.34
C HIS A 46 -12.31 4.48 -14.70
N GLU A 47 -11.17 3.82 -14.54
CA GLU A 47 -11.02 2.41 -14.84
C GLU A 47 -11.67 1.56 -13.76
N ALA A 48 -12.46 0.56 -14.16
CA ALA A 48 -13.14 -0.33 -13.23
C ALA A 48 -12.15 -1.09 -12.34
N VAL A 49 -12.46 -1.20 -11.05
CA VAL A 49 -11.58 -1.85 -10.05
C VAL A 49 -11.14 -3.25 -10.48
N ALA A 50 -12.07 -4.06 -11.00
CA ALA A 50 -11.80 -5.41 -11.48
C ALA A 50 -10.78 -5.46 -12.64
N VAL A 51 -10.75 -4.44 -13.50
CA VAL A 51 -9.78 -4.36 -14.61
C VAL A 51 -8.38 -4.07 -14.07
N ILE A 52 -8.27 -3.17 -13.09
CA ILE A 52 -7.01 -2.85 -12.43
C ILE A 52 -6.48 -4.07 -11.67
N GLU A 53 -7.34 -4.75 -10.90
CA GLU A 53 -7.01 -5.99 -10.20
C GLU A 53 -6.58 -7.09 -11.18
N ALA A 54 -7.28 -7.28 -12.30
CA ALA A 54 -6.88 -8.24 -13.33
C ALA A 54 -5.50 -7.92 -13.93
N ARG A 55 -5.16 -6.64 -14.10
CA ARG A 55 -3.82 -6.20 -14.53
C ARG A 55 -2.75 -6.52 -13.49
N VAL A 56 -3.01 -6.24 -12.21
CA VAL A 56 -2.11 -6.63 -11.11
C VAL A 56 -1.89 -8.15 -11.11
N GLN A 57 -2.97 -8.93 -11.19
CA GLN A 57 -2.91 -10.38 -11.22
C GLN A 57 -2.16 -10.92 -12.45
N LYS A 58 -2.29 -10.26 -13.61
CA LYS A 58 -1.53 -10.62 -14.80
C LYS A 58 -0.03 -10.47 -14.56
N VAL A 59 0.41 -9.34 -14.00
CA VAL A 59 1.83 -9.13 -13.65
C VAL A 59 2.33 -10.17 -12.66
N ILE A 60 1.54 -10.52 -11.64
CA ILE A 60 1.89 -11.57 -10.67
C ILE A 60 2.07 -12.93 -11.36
N ARG A 61 1.17 -13.31 -12.26
CA ARG A 61 1.22 -14.59 -12.99
C ARG A 61 2.41 -14.67 -13.95
N GLU A 62 2.76 -13.55 -14.58
CA GLU A 62 3.85 -13.45 -15.57
C GLU A 62 5.22 -13.23 -14.92
N ALA A 63 5.27 -12.95 -13.60
CA ALA A 63 6.52 -12.77 -12.89
C ALA A 63 7.38 -14.05 -12.93
N SER A 64 8.62 -13.90 -13.40
CA SER A 64 9.62 -14.98 -13.47
C SER A 64 10.19 -15.35 -12.11
N ARG A 65 10.05 -14.47 -11.12
CA ARG A 65 10.49 -14.63 -9.73
C ARG A 65 9.32 -14.41 -8.79
N PRO A 66 9.37 -14.88 -7.53
CA PRO A 66 8.44 -14.44 -6.51
C PRO A 66 8.38 -12.92 -6.45
N ILE A 67 7.18 -12.38 -6.26
CA ILE A 67 6.92 -10.95 -6.34
C ILE A 67 6.48 -10.38 -4.99
N VAL A 68 6.94 -9.19 -4.66
CA VAL A 68 6.43 -8.38 -3.55
C VAL A 68 5.62 -7.23 -4.12
N LEU A 69 4.41 -7.02 -3.58
CA LEU A 69 3.57 -5.88 -3.95
C LEU A 69 3.80 -4.75 -2.94
N ILE A 70 3.99 -3.52 -3.41
CA ILE A 70 4.05 -2.34 -2.54
C ILE A 70 2.96 -1.37 -2.99
N GLY A 71 1.93 -1.21 -2.17
CA GLY A 71 0.77 -0.39 -2.49
C GLY A 71 0.64 0.82 -1.58
N HIS A 72 0.48 2.01 -2.16
CA HIS A 72 0.28 3.25 -1.42
C HIS A 72 -1.20 3.66 -1.42
N GLY A 73 -1.77 3.95 -0.24
CA GLY A 73 -3.16 4.34 -0.09
C GLY A 73 -4.10 3.34 -0.78
N TYR A 74 -4.87 3.82 -1.77
CA TYR A 74 -5.75 2.96 -2.58
C TYR A 74 -5.00 1.82 -3.32
N GLY A 75 -3.74 2.03 -3.71
CA GLY A 75 -2.92 0.99 -4.32
C GLY A 75 -2.68 -0.21 -3.40
N GLY A 76 -2.64 -0.01 -2.09
CA GLY A 76 -2.58 -1.10 -1.11
C GLY A 76 -3.88 -1.89 -1.04
N VAL A 77 -5.03 -1.21 -1.13
CA VAL A 77 -6.35 -1.87 -1.20
C VAL A 77 -6.42 -2.77 -2.45
N LEU A 78 -5.98 -2.26 -3.60
CA LEU A 78 -5.90 -3.00 -4.86
C LEU A 78 -4.93 -4.18 -4.79
N ALA A 79 -3.75 -4.00 -4.17
CA ALA A 79 -2.76 -5.06 -4.04
C ALA A 79 -3.28 -6.24 -3.20
N VAL A 80 -3.92 -5.95 -2.07
CA VAL A 80 -4.50 -6.98 -1.20
C VAL A 80 -5.67 -7.67 -1.88
N SER A 81 -6.59 -6.92 -2.51
CA SER A 81 -7.77 -7.50 -3.16
C SER A 81 -7.42 -8.34 -4.38
N ALA A 82 -6.41 -7.95 -5.17
CA ALA A 82 -5.91 -8.74 -6.29
C ALA A 82 -5.39 -10.12 -5.85
N CYS A 83 -4.91 -10.27 -4.60
CA CYS A 83 -4.40 -11.51 -4.02
C CYS A 83 -5.44 -12.32 -3.25
N ARG A 84 -6.74 -12.12 -3.49
CA ARG A 84 -7.79 -12.90 -2.81
C ARG A 84 -7.78 -14.39 -3.20
N HIS A 85 -7.36 -14.71 -4.42
CA HIS A 85 -7.38 -16.07 -4.94
C HIS A 85 -6.02 -16.79 -4.74
N PRO A 86 -6.02 -18.05 -4.24
CA PRO A 86 -4.78 -18.80 -4.05
C PRO A 86 -3.92 -18.95 -5.31
N SER A 87 -4.53 -19.09 -6.48
CA SER A 87 -3.84 -19.23 -7.77
C SER A 87 -2.99 -17.99 -8.14
N VAL A 88 -3.33 -16.82 -7.62
CA VAL A 88 -2.53 -15.60 -7.75
C VAL A 88 -1.48 -15.55 -6.65
N THR A 89 -1.89 -15.85 -5.43
CA THR A 89 -1.10 -15.57 -4.22
C THR A 89 0.11 -16.49 -4.06
N GLN A 90 0.10 -17.67 -4.67
CA GLN A 90 1.25 -18.60 -4.66
C GLN A 90 2.57 -17.99 -5.15
N ARG A 91 2.51 -16.96 -6.01
CA ARG A 91 3.69 -16.23 -6.50
C ARG A 91 4.04 -14.99 -5.67
N VAL A 92 3.17 -14.60 -4.73
CA VAL A 92 3.32 -13.40 -3.91
C VAL A 92 4.10 -13.75 -2.65
N ARG A 93 5.31 -13.21 -2.52
CA ARG A 93 6.14 -13.36 -1.31
C ARG A 93 5.63 -12.50 -0.16
N GLY A 94 4.97 -11.39 -0.47
CA GLY A 94 4.38 -10.50 0.53
C GLY A 94 3.80 -9.23 -0.08
N ILE A 95 3.05 -8.50 0.73
CA ILE A 95 2.41 -7.24 0.38
C ILE A 95 2.79 -6.20 1.44
N VAL A 96 3.34 -5.07 1.01
CA VAL A 96 3.60 -3.92 1.87
C VAL A 96 2.60 -2.82 1.55
N CYS A 97 1.73 -2.51 2.49
CA CYS A 97 0.77 -1.43 2.41
C CYS A 97 1.32 -0.17 3.09
N LEU A 98 1.26 0.95 2.39
CA LEU A 98 1.68 2.26 2.89
C LEU A 98 0.42 3.11 3.08
N GLY A 99 -0.09 3.16 4.31
CA GLY A 99 -1.28 3.92 4.68
C GLY A 99 -2.53 3.52 3.90
N ALA A 100 -2.75 2.23 3.65
CA ALA A 100 -3.91 1.76 2.89
C ALA A 100 -5.15 1.62 3.79
N PRO A 101 -6.28 2.28 3.49
CA PRO A 101 -7.51 2.21 4.29
C PRO A 101 -8.25 0.89 4.04
N LEU A 102 -7.66 -0.23 4.46
CA LEU A 102 -8.18 -1.58 4.22
C LEU A 102 -9.55 -1.83 4.89
N ARG A 103 -9.90 -1.05 5.92
CA ARG A 103 -11.22 -1.06 6.60
C ARG A 103 -12.17 0.02 6.10
N GLY A 104 -11.83 0.68 5.00
CA GLY A 104 -12.57 1.81 4.45
C GLY A 104 -12.15 3.14 5.07
N SER A 105 -12.48 4.23 4.39
CA SER A 105 -12.02 5.58 4.71
C SER A 105 -13.21 6.50 5.02
N ALA A 106 -13.17 7.12 6.20
CA ALA A 106 -14.11 8.14 6.62
C ALA A 106 -14.01 9.37 5.70
N GLN A 107 -12.81 9.74 5.26
CA GLN A 107 -12.64 10.83 4.31
C GLN A 107 -13.29 10.49 2.96
N ALA A 108 -13.13 9.26 2.45
CA ALA A 108 -13.80 8.84 1.23
C ALA A 108 -15.32 8.86 1.36
N ARG A 109 -15.87 8.44 2.50
CA ARG A 109 -17.32 8.54 2.79
C ARG A 109 -17.80 10.00 2.77
N ARG A 110 -17.13 10.88 3.51
CA ARG A 110 -17.45 12.34 3.54
C ARG A 110 -17.40 12.96 2.16
N VAL A 111 -16.34 12.69 1.39
CA VAL A 111 -16.22 13.19 0.01
C VAL A 111 -17.34 12.62 -0.88
N SER A 112 -17.72 11.37 -0.69
CA SER A 112 -18.78 10.70 -1.46
C SER A 112 -20.18 11.18 -1.14
N GLU A 113 -20.40 12.00 -0.11
CA GLU A 113 -21.71 12.62 0.14
C GLU A 113 -22.07 13.58 -1.01
N TYR A 114 -21.08 14.25 -1.60
CA TYR A 114 -21.26 15.20 -2.69
C TYR A 114 -21.14 14.53 -4.07
N ARG A 115 -22.01 14.90 -5.03
CA ARG A 115 -21.96 14.36 -6.41
C ARG A 115 -20.59 14.60 -7.07
N ALA A 116 -20.02 15.79 -6.89
CA ALA A 116 -18.70 16.13 -7.39
C ALA A 116 -17.59 15.27 -6.75
N GLY A 117 -17.73 14.95 -5.45
CA GLY A 117 -16.79 14.08 -4.75
C GLY A 117 -16.87 12.61 -5.18
N ARG A 118 -18.08 12.09 -5.44
CA ARG A 118 -18.24 10.77 -6.07
C ARG A 118 -17.62 10.71 -7.45
N ALA A 119 -17.86 11.73 -8.28
CA ALA A 119 -17.21 11.85 -9.59
C ALA A 119 -15.68 11.98 -9.45
N PHE A 120 -15.20 12.61 -8.38
CA PHE A 120 -13.78 12.77 -8.10
C PHE A 120 -13.10 11.44 -7.75
N LEU A 121 -13.70 10.63 -6.89
CA LEU A 121 -13.20 9.31 -6.52
C LEU A 121 -13.38 8.27 -7.63
N GLY A 122 -14.39 8.43 -8.48
CA GLY A 122 -14.64 7.58 -9.64
C GLY A 122 -14.93 6.14 -9.23
N ALA A 123 -14.35 5.19 -9.97
CA ALA A 123 -14.55 3.75 -9.75
C ALA A 123 -14.02 3.25 -8.39
N ALA A 124 -13.17 4.04 -7.72
CA ALA A 124 -12.63 3.69 -6.41
C ALA A 124 -13.56 4.01 -5.23
N ALA A 125 -14.65 4.77 -5.46
CA ALA A 125 -15.48 5.33 -4.40
C ALA A 125 -16.04 4.25 -3.46
N GLU A 126 -16.74 3.25 -3.99
CA GLU A 126 -17.33 2.16 -3.22
C GLU A 126 -16.28 1.43 -2.38
N ARG A 127 -15.20 0.98 -3.03
CA ARG A 127 -14.12 0.23 -2.38
C ARG A 127 -13.39 1.03 -1.30
N LEU A 128 -13.19 2.34 -1.52
CA LEU A 128 -12.59 3.22 -0.51
C LEU A 128 -13.55 3.53 0.64
N CYS A 129 -14.85 3.61 0.39
CA CYS A 129 -15.84 3.86 1.45
C CYS A 129 -16.01 2.66 2.38
N GLU A 130 -16.08 1.46 1.80
CA GLU A 130 -16.41 0.23 2.52
C GLU A 130 -15.16 -0.51 3.04
N GLY A 131 -14.04 -0.42 2.32
CA GLY A 131 -12.86 -1.24 2.58
C GLY A 131 -12.98 -2.64 1.99
N LEU A 132 -12.22 -3.58 2.55
CA LEU A 132 -12.24 -4.98 2.15
C LEU A 132 -13.31 -5.75 2.93
N SER A 133 -14.22 -6.40 2.21
CA SER A 133 -15.34 -7.17 2.78
C SER A 133 -14.96 -8.57 3.28
N PHE A 134 -13.71 -8.98 3.10
CA PHE A 134 -13.17 -10.25 3.58
C PHE A 134 -12.14 -10.00 4.68
N PRO A 135 -11.94 -10.94 5.63
CA PRO A 135 -11.09 -10.70 6.80
C PRO A 135 -9.62 -11.09 6.58
N ARG A 136 -9.31 -11.85 5.50
CA ARG A 136 -7.94 -12.31 5.21
C ARG A 136 -7.73 -12.65 3.74
N VAL A 137 -6.46 -12.68 3.34
CA VAL A 137 -5.97 -13.29 2.10
C VAL A 137 -4.78 -14.19 2.43
N PRO A 138 -4.43 -15.20 1.61
CA PRO A 138 -3.35 -16.13 1.92
C PRO A 138 -1.94 -15.55 1.63
N ALA A 139 -1.66 -14.33 2.09
CA ALA A 139 -0.39 -13.62 1.91
C ALA A 139 0.08 -12.98 3.22
N HIS A 140 1.39 -12.78 3.36
CA HIS A 140 1.95 -11.89 4.39
C HIS A 140 1.67 -10.44 4.01
N ILE A 141 1.08 -9.67 4.93
CA ILE A 141 0.71 -8.28 4.69
C ILE A 141 1.25 -7.41 5.82
N ALA A 142 2.22 -6.59 5.47
CA ALA A 142 2.80 -5.58 6.35
C ALA A 142 2.17 -4.22 6.08
N MET A 143 1.71 -3.54 7.14
CA MET A 143 1.17 -2.19 7.08
C MET A 143 2.12 -1.19 7.74
N ILE A 144 2.45 -0.13 7.01
CA ILE A 144 3.11 1.07 7.54
C ILE A 144 2.10 2.21 7.53
N ALA A 145 1.56 2.56 8.69
CA ALA A 145 0.58 3.63 8.86
C ALA A 145 1.28 4.95 9.23
N GLY A 146 0.87 6.06 8.63
CA GLY A 146 1.28 7.39 9.06
C GLY A 146 0.40 7.88 10.22
N GLU A 147 0.95 8.67 11.13
CA GLU A 147 0.19 9.24 12.25
C GLU A 147 0.47 10.74 12.49
N ARG A 148 1.06 11.44 11.51
CA ARG A 148 1.31 12.89 11.62
C ARG A 148 0.65 13.64 10.44
N PRO A 149 -0.53 14.25 10.62
CA PRO A 149 -1.12 15.10 9.60
C PRO A 149 -0.32 16.40 9.45
N HIS A 150 -0.36 17.05 8.28
CA HIS A 150 0.20 18.39 8.13
C HIS A 150 -0.53 19.39 9.05
N ALA A 151 0.22 20.29 9.69
CA ALA A 151 -0.33 21.30 10.60
C ALA A 151 -1.39 22.21 9.94
N ALA A 152 -1.28 22.47 8.63
CA ALA A 152 -2.25 23.24 7.85
C ALA A 152 -3.59 22.51 7.60
N GLY A 153 -3.68 21.21 7.88
CA GLY A 153 -4.89 20.39 7.71
C GLY A 153 -5.91 20.51 8.84
N ARG A 154 -5.63 21.30 9.89
CA ARG A 154 -6.59 21.53 10.99
C ARG A 154 -7.85 22.30 10.59
N LEU A 155 -7.91 22.85 9.38
CA LEU A 155 -9.00 23.69 8.89
C LEU A 155 -10.08 22.95 8.07
N VAL A 156 -9.89 21.66 7.73
CA VAL A 156 -10.89 20.90 6.95
C VAL A 156 -11.15 19.57 7.65
N GLY A 157 -12.27 19.47 8.37
CA GLY A 157 -12.87 18.23 8.85
C GLY A 157 -11.87 17.24 9.44
N THR A 158 -11.36 17.52 10.64
CA THR A 158 -10.40 16.66 11.34
C THR A 158 -10.86 15.20 11.34
N LEU A 159 -10.03 14.32 10.81
CA LEU A 159 -10.13 12.90 11.11
C LEU A 159 -9.94 12.74 12.62
N GLU A 160 -10.82 11.99 13.27
CA GLU A 160 -10.69 11.70 14.69
C GLU A 160 -9.52 10.73 14.91
N GLY A 161 -8.85 10.86 16.06
CA GLY A 161 -7.73 9.99 16.41
C GLY A 161 -6.46 10.21 15.57
N ARG A 162 -5.56 9.21 15.60
CA ARG A 162 -4.27 9.25 14.90
C ARG A 162 -4.48 9.04 13.40
N ASN A 163 -3.93 9.92 12.59
CA ASN A 163 -4.08 9.88 11.13
C ASN A 163 -2.90 10.55 10.43
N ASP A 164 -2.75 10.30 9.13
CA ASP A 164 -1.67 10.87 8.31
C ASP A 164 -2.09 12.08 7.47
N GLY A 165 -3.29 12.60 7.75
CA GLY A 165 -3.95 13.69 7.02
C GLY A 165 -4.94 13.23 5.94
N ILE A 166 -4.95 11.95 5.57
CA ILE A 166 -5.89 11.36 4.60
C ILE A 166 -6.55 10.09 5.15
N VAL A 167 -5.76 9.26 5.84
CA VAL A 167 -6.17 7.94 6.35
C VAL A 167 -5.93 7.88 7.86
N GLY A 168 -6.92 7.36 8.58
CA GLY A 168 -6.81 7.07 10.01
C GLY A 168 -6.05 5.77 10.27
N VAL A 169 -5.30 5.70 11.38
CA VAL A 169 -4.60 4.46 11.78
C VAL A 169 -5.59 3.31 12.02
N ASP A 170 -6.79 3.61 12.51
CA ASP A 170 -7.83 2.58 12.71
C ASP A 170 -8.41 2.08 11.39
N GLU A 171 -8.32 2.87 10.31
CA GLU A 171 -8.74 2.49 8.96
C GLU A 171 -7.73 1.53 8.30
N THR A 172 -6.46 1.61 8.71
CA THR A 172 -5.39 0.71 8.24
C THR A 172 -5.34 -0.62 9.01
N ALA A 173 -5.90 -0.68 10.23
CA ALA A 173 -5.81 -1.82 11.16
C ALA A 173 -6.68 -3.04 10.78
N TRP A 174 -6.54 -3.55 9.57
CA TRP A 174 -7.34 -4.67 9.05
C TRP A 174 -6.93 -6.03 9.68
N PRO A 175 -7.88 -6.94 9.99
CA PRO A 175 -7.57 -8.15 10.76
C PRO A 175 -6.58 -9.12 10.12
N GLY A 176 -6.48 -9.16 8.80
CA GLY A 176 -5.58 -10.08 8.10
C GLY A 176 -4.15 -9.55 7.91
N LEU A 177 -3.76 -8.50 8.62
CA LEU A 177 -2.38 -8.02 8.65
C LEU A 177 -1.48 -8.96 9.44
N THR A 178 -0.25 -9.17 8.96
CA THR A 178 0.79 -9.89 9.71
C THR A 178 1.62 -8.94 10.57
N GLU A 179 1.80 -7.70 10.10
CA GLU A 179 2.55 -6.66 10.80
C GLU A 179 1.86 -5.31 10.63
N HIS A 180 1.83 -4.49 11.67
CA HIS A 180 1.28 -3.14 11.63
C HIS A 180 2.15 -2.21 12.47
N ILE A 181 2.86 -1.31 11.80
CA ILE A 181 3.68 -0.29 12.46
C ILE A 181 3.10 1.10 12.17
N ARG A 182 3.46 2.05 13.03
CA ARG A 182 3.09 3.46 12.89
C ARG A 182 4.34 4.30 12.82
N LEU A 183 4.36 5.28 11.93
CA LEU A 183 5.44 6.25 11.81
C LEU A 183 4.88 7.67 11.82
N PRO A 184 5.58 8.64 12.42
CA PRO A 184 5.10 10.01 12.52
C PRO A 184 5.36 10.77 11.20
N VAL A 185 4.69 10.31 10.15
CA VAL A 185 4.76 10.80 8.76
C VAL A 185 3.38 11.12 8.22
N THR A 186 3.34 11.99 7.21
CA THR A 186 2.11 12.34 6.48
C THR A 186 1.80 11.29 5.42
N HIS A 187 0.59 11.33 4.86
CA HIS A 187 0.17 10.39 3.81
C HIS A 187 1.08 10.42 2.57
N LYS A 188 1.63 11.60 2.24
CA LYS A 188 2.62 11.75 1.17
C LYS A 188 4.01 11.32 1.64
N GLY A 189 4.37 11.62 2.89
CA GLY A 189 5.65 11.22 3.49
C GLY A 189 5.87 9.70 3.50
N LEU A 190 4.80 8.90 3.50
CA LEU A 190 4.88 7.44 3.32
C LEU A 190 5.61 6.99 2.05
N LEU A 191 5.76 7.84 1.03
CA LEU A 191 6.49 7.49 -0.19
C LEU A 191 7.97 7.87 -0.15
N THR A 192 8.38 8.78 0.72
CA THR A 192 9.69 9.44 0.64
C THR A 192 10.46 9.47 1.96
N ASP A 193 9.80 9.23 3.10
CA ASP A 193 10.47 9.23 4.40
C ASP A 193 11.47 8.07 4.49
N ARG A 194 12.71 8.38 4.86
CA ARG A 194 13.82 7.42 4.90
C ARG A 194 13.52 6.22 5.82
N ARG A 195 12.77 6.41 6.90
CA ARG A 195 12.40 5.31 7.80
C ARG A 195 11.47 4.33 7.08
N VAL A 196 10.49 4.86 6.34
CA VAL A 196 9.58 4.02 5.54
C VAL A 196 10.35 3.24 4.48
N LEU A 197 11.27 3.90 3.77
CA LEU A 197 12.13 3.24 2.78
C LEU A 197 13.00 2.15 3.42
N ALA A 198 13.55 2.39 4.62
CA ALA A 198 14.33 1.41 5.35
C ALA A 198 13.51 0.18 5.76
N HIS A 199 12.25 0.36 6.19
CA HIS A 199 11.34 -0.76 6.47
C HIS A 199 11.01 -1.56 5.21
N VAL A 200 10.70 -0.89 4.10
CA VAL A 200 10.44 -1.54 2.80
C VAL A 200 11.64 -2.38 2.38
N GLN A 201 12.84 -1.80 2.42
CA GLN A 201 14.07 -2.48 2.06
C GLN A 201 14.36 -3.69 2.98
N ALA A 202 14.09 -3.57 4.27
CA ALA A 202 14.24 -4.69 5.21
C ALA A 202 13.24 -5.81 4.92
N TYR A 203 11.99 -5.45 4.62
CA TYR A 203 10.94 -6.41 4.27
C TYR A 203 11.29 -7.20 3.02
N LEU A 204 11.88 -6.56 2.01
CA LEU A 204 12.28 -7.24 0.77
C LEU A 204 13.37 -8.30 0.97
N VAL A 205 14.19 -8.17 2.02
CA VAL A 205 15.26 -9.11 2.35
C VAL A 205 14.77 -10.19 3.32
N THR A 206 14.03 -9.78 4.36
CA THR A 206 13.73 -10.64 5.51
C THR A 206 12.30 -11.17 5.54
N GLY A 207 11.39 -10.55 4.78
CA GLY A 207 9.96 -10.80 4.88
C GLY A 207 9.28 -10.09 6.06
N SER A 208 10.00 -9.24 6.82
CA SER A 208 9.45 -8.50 7.94
C SER A 208 9.94 -7.05 8.01
N LEU A 209 9.14 -6.19 8.66
CA LEU A 209 9.50 -4.81 8.92
C LEU A 209 10.57 -4.74 10.02
N LEU A 210 11.35 -3.66 10.03
CA LEU A 210 12.30 -3.39 11.11
C LEU A 210 11.58 -3.23 12.47
N GLY A 211 12.16 -3.79 13.53
CA GLY A 211 11.85 -3.38 14.90
C GLY A 211 12.47 -2.02 15.24
N ASP A 212 12.08 -1.42 16.38
CA ASP A 212 12.44 -0.05 16.76
C ASP A 212 13.95 0.26 16.71
N ALA A 213 14.79 -0.68 17.17
CA ALA A 213 16.25 -0.55 17.11
C ALA A 213 16.82 -0.53 15.66
N GLY A 214 16.17 -1.21 14.72
CA GLY A 214 16.60 -1.28 13.32
C GLY A 214 16.33 0.01 12.53
N VAL A 215 15.34 0.79 12.95
CA VAL A 215 14.98 2.06 12.32
C VAL A 215 16.02 3.14 12.63
N ALA A 216 16.46 3.24 13.89
CA ALA A 216 17.45 4.24 14.32
C ALA A 216 18.80 4.06 13.62
N ALA A 217 19.24 2.82 13.39
CA ALA A 217 20.51 2.52 12.74
C ALA A 217 20.53 2.78 11.21
N ARG A 218 19.36 2.85 10.56
CA ARG A 218 19.23 3.00 9.10
C ARG A 218 18.66 4.35 8.65
N ALA A 219 18.19 5.17 9.60
CA ALA A 219 17.67 6.50 9.33
C ALA A 219 18.71 7.62 9.48
N ALA A 220 19.89 7.31 10.06
CA ALA A 220 21.07 8.17 10.12
C ALA A 220 21.84 8.13 8.80
#